data_AF-V3YZX6-F1
#
_entry.id   AF-V3YZX6-F1
#
_cell.length_a   1.000
_cell.length_b   1.000
_cell.length_c   1.000
_cell.angle_alpha   90.00
_cell.angle_beta   90.00
_cell.angle_gamma   90.00
#
_symmetry.space_group_name_H-M   'P 1'
#
loop_
_entity.id
_entity.type
_entity.pdbx_description
1 polymer ?
#
loop_
_entity_poly.entity_id
_entity_poly.type
_entity_poly.pdbx_seq_one_letter_code
_entity_poly.pdbx_strand_id
1 'polypeptide(L)'
;MLRLLVLSVAITVALSESISTVDVKVKTYFSAMDKDGDGQATYEELTNSVLAMDTDKNKKVIYREYAKATNADPILGRLLFNYLDSDADGHLDDDDITVTFHQFDVDHSGGISVYEFVTAFESMVALVSQAIPQVG
;
A
#
# COMPACT_ATOMS: atom_id res chain seq x y z
N MET A 1 3.99 -40.66 -16.51
CA MET A 1 3.35 -39.34 -16.70
C MET A 1 2.84 -38.78 -15.37
N LEU A 2 3.74 -38.44 -14.42
CA LEU A 2 3.34 -37.96 -13.07
C LEU A 2 4.29 -36.88 -12.50
N ARG A 3 4.99 -36.13 -13.35
CA ARG A 3 5.87 -35.02 -12.93
C ARG A 3 5.30 -33.62 -13.19
N LEU A 4 4.32 -33.49 -14.10
CA LEU A 4 3.73 -32.20 -14.45
C LEU A 4 2.67 -31.72 -13.44
N LEU A 5 1.86 -32.65 -12.90
CA LEU A 5 0.79 -32.35 -11.94
C LEU A 5 1.30 -31.92 -10.55
N VAL A 6 2.45 -32.44 -10.10
CA VAL A 6 3.03 -32.10 -8.79
C VAL A 6 3.64 -30.69 -8.80
N LEU A 7 4.21 -30.28 -9.94
CA LEU A 7 4.75 -28.93 -10.14
C LEU A 7 3.65 -27.87 -10.21
N SER A 8 2.54 -28.11 -10.92
CA SER A 8 1.43 -27.16 -10.97
C SER A 8 0.77 -26.96 -9.62
N VAL A 9 0.61 -28.03 -8.83
CA VAL A 9 0.04 -27.97 -7.47
C VAL A 9 0.98 -27.26 -6.49
N ALA A 10 2.29 -27.56 -6.52
CA ALA A 10 3.26 -26.88 -5.65
C ALA A 10 3.37 -25.38 -5.98
N ILE A 11 3.33 -25.00 -7.27
CA ILE A 11 3.33 -23.60 -7.69
C ILE A 11 2.03 -22.90 -7.27
N THR A 12 0.86 -23.53 -7.40
CA THR A 12 -0.40 -22.94 -6.92
C THR A 12 -0.43 -22.77 -5.40
N VAL A 13 0.09 -23.74 -4.63
CA VAL A 13 0.17 -23.64 -3.17
C VAL A 13 1.15 -22.55 -2.73
N ALA A 14 2.34 -22.46 -3.33
CA ALA A 14 3.31 -21.42 -3.01
C ALA A 14 2.83 -20.00 -3.39
N LEU A 15 2.11 -19.85 -4.50
CA LEU A 15 1.49 -18.59 -4.90
C LEU A 15 0.31 -18.24 -3.96
N SER A 16 -0.48 -19.21 -3.52
CA SER A 16 -1.58 -19.02 -2.56
C SER A 16 -1.09 -18.60 -1.17
N GLU A 17 0.01 -19.18 -0.68
CA GLU A 17 0.65 -18.78 0.58
C GLU A 17 1.21 -17.35 0.50
N SER A 18 1.79 -16.99 -0.65
CA SER A 18 2.30 -15.63 -0.93
C SER A 18 1.17 -14.60 -0.99
N ILE A 19 0.02 -14.95 -1.57
CA ILE A 19 -1.17 -14.10 -1.62
C ILE A 19 -1.77 -13.92 -0.21
N SER A 20 -1.83 -14.99 0.60
CA SER A 20 -2.39 -14.91 1.95
C SER A 20 -1.57 -14.03 2.90
N THR A 21 -0.24 -13.97 2.71
CA THR A 21 0.65 -13.17 3.56
C THR A 21 0.66 -11.69 3.19
N VAL A 22 0.44 -11.36 1.91
CA VAL A 22 0.20 -9.97 1.46
C VAL A 22 -1.14 -9.47 2.00
N ASP A 23 -2.20 -10.26 1.86
CA ASP A 23 -3.55 -9.90 2.35
C ASP A 23 -3.55 -9.64 3.88
N VAL A 24 -2.84 -10.46 4.67
CA VAL A 24 -2.71 -10.26 6.12
C VAL A 24 -1.94 -8.98 6.48
N LYS A 25 -0.86 -8.66 5.77
CA LYS A 25 -0.09 -7.43 6.03
C LYS A 25 -0.84 -6.18 5.61
N VAL A 26 -1.51 -6.21 4.46
CA VAL A 26 -2.31 -5.09 3.95
C VAL A 26 -3.48 -4.80 4.88
N LYS A 27 -4.19 -5.84 5.34
CA LYS A 27 -5.24 -5.70 6.36
C LYS A 27 -4.72 -5.14 7.68
N THR A 28 -3.49 -5.49 8.07
CA THR A 28 -2.86 -4.93 9.28
C THR A 28 -2.62 -3.42 9.13
N TYR A 29 -2.19 -2.95 7.95
CA TYR A 29 -2.06 -1.51 7.69
C TYR A 29 -3.41 -0.81 7.71
N PHE A 30 -4.44 -1.42 7.09
CA PHE A 30 -5.80 -0.89 7.15
C PHE A 30 -6.28 -0.75 8.60
N SER A 31 -6.18 -1.80 9.42
CA SER A 31 -6.60 -1.77 10.82
C SER A 31 -5.77 -0.82 11.68
N ALA A 32 -4.56 -0.46 11.27
CA ALA A 32 -3.77 0.56 11.96
C ALA A 32 -4.25 1.99 11.60
N MET A 33 -4.86 2.16 10.43
CA MET A 33 -5.40 3.41 9.90
C MET A 33 -6.83 3.66 10.40
N ASP A 34 -7.72 2.67 10.28
CA ASP A 34 -9.09 2.65 10.81
C ASP A 34 -9.05 2.66 12.36
N LYS A 35 -9.12 3.87 12.94
CA LYS A 35 -8.90 4.10 14.37
C LYS A 35 -10.16 3.87 15.17
N ASP A 36 -11.31 4.24 14.63
CA ASP A 36 -12.57 4.09 15.32
C ASP A 36 -13.21 2.71 15.13
N GLY A 37 -12.70 1.93 14.16
CA GLY A 37 -13.06 0.53 13.94
C GLY A 37 -14.40 0.37 13.23
N ASP A 38 -14.86 1.39 12.50
CA ASP A 38 -16.13 1.35 11.77
C ASP A 38 -16.05 0.54 10.46
N GLY A 39 -14.83 0.12 10.07
CA GLY A 39 -14.56 -0.67 8.87
C GLY A 39 -14.27 0.18 7.63
N GLN A 40 -14.15 1.49 7.78
CA GLN A 40 -13.77 2.45 6.76
C GLN A 40 -12.61 3.33 7.26
N ALA A 41 -11.67 3.66 6.39
CA ALA A 41 -10.68 4.68 6.67
C ALA A 41 -11.18 6.02 6.10
N THR A 42 -11.47 6.96 6.99
CA THR A 42 -11.85 8.32 6.61
C THR A 42 -10.65 9.12 6.11
N TYR A 43 -10.91 10.26 5.44
CA TYR A 43 -9.86 11.18 5.02
C TYR A 43 -9.00 11.64 6.21
N GLU A 44 -9.64 11.93 7.35
CA GLU A 44 -8.95 12.34 8.57
C GLU A 44 -8.03 11.24 9.11
N GLU A 45 -8.47 9.98 9.09
CA GLU A 45 -7.66 8.84 9.54
C GLU A 45 -6.49 8.54 8.61
N LEU A 46 -6.69 8.64 7.29
CA LEU A 46 -5.62 8.54 6.32
C LEU A 46 -4.59 9.66 6.54
N THR A 47 -5.06 10.90 6.68
CA THR A 47 -4.20 12.07 6.93
C THR A 47 -3.39 11.90 8.21
N ASN A 48 -4.05 11.53 9.30
CA ASN A 48 -3.40 11.30 10.59
C ASN A 48 -2.37 10.16 10.52
N SER A 49 -2.62 9.13 9.71
CA SER A 49 -1.69 8.02 9.51
C SER A 49 -0.44 8.46 8.73
N VAL A 50 -0.57 9.33 7.73
CA VAL A 50 0.57 9.91 7.01
C VAL A 50 1.36 10.86 7.93
N LEU A 51 0.68 11.78 8.62
CA LEU A 51 1.32 12.72 9.54
C LEU A 51 1.97 12.04 10.76
N ALA A 52 1.58 10.81 11.11
CA ALA A 52 2.29 10.04 12.12
C ALA A 52 3.71 9.65 11.72
N MET A 53 4.03 9.66 10.42
CA MET A 53 5.37 9.39 9.89
C MET A 53 6.27 10.64 9.90
N ASP A 54 5.66 11.83 9.79
CA ASP A 54 6.31 13.14 9.80
C ASP A 54 7.03 13.37 11.14
N THR A 55 8.34 13.16 11.15
CA THR A 55 9.15 13.18 12.36
C THR A 55 9.53 14.61 12.75
N ASP A 56 9.74 15.49 11.76
CA ASP A 56 10.12 16.88 11.98
C ASP A 56 8.92 17.83 12.08
N LYS A 57 7.70 17.34 11.81
CA LYS A 57 6.41 18.03 11.93
C LYS A 57 6.25 19.19 10.96
N ASN A 58 6.84 19.09 9.77
CA ASN A 58 6.77 20.11 8.73
C ASN A 58 5.56 19.92 7.77
N LYS A 59 4.73 18.90 7.99
CA LYS A 59 3.59 18.44 7.18
C LYS A 59 3.97 17.86 5.81
N LYS A 60 5.21 17.44 5.64
CA LYS A 60 5.77 16.91 4.39
C LYS A 60 6.57 15.64 4.72
N VAL A 61 5.98 14.48 4.46
CA VAL A 61 6.65 13.19 4.73
C VAL A 61 7.61 12.88 3.60
N ILE A 62 8.91 12.93 3.88
CA ILE A 62 9.93 12.55 2.89
C ILE A 62 10.18 11.04 2.90
N TYR A 63 10.80 10.50 1.84
CA TYR A 63 11.06 9.06 1.72
C TYR A 63 11.80 8.44 2.93
N ARG A 64 12.71 9.18 3.57
CA ARG A 64 13.42 8.70 4.77
C ARG A 64 12.47 8.43 5.94
N GLU A 65 11.48 9.29 6.13
CA GLU A 65 10.48 9.18 7.20
C GLU A 65 9.52 8.03 6.89
N TYR A 66 9.01 8.00 5.65
CA TYR A 66 8.19 6.91 5.14
C TYR A 66 8.87 5.54 5.30
N ALA A 67 10.12 5.40 4.86
CA ALA A 67 10.85 4.12 4.92
C ALA A 67 11.10 3.67 6.36
N LYS A 68 11.34 4.62 7.27
CA LYS A 68 11.49 4.33 8.70
C LYS A 68 10.18 3.88 9.33
N ALA A 69 9.06 4.50 8.97
CA ALA A 69 7.75 4.18 9.54
C ALA A 69 7.18 2.85 9.02
N THR A 70 7.38 2.55 7.73
CA THR A 70 6.81 1.37 7.09
C THR A 70 7.69 0.12 7.17
N ASN A 71 9.00 0.29 7.42
CA ASN A 71 9.99 -0.79 7.32
C ASN A 71 9.86 -1.58 5.99
N ALA A 72 9.48 -0.89 4.92
CA ALA A 72 9.31 -1.47 3.59
C ALA A 72 10.66 -1.90 3.00
N ASP A 73 10.63 -2.88 2.09
CA ASP A 73 11.78 -3.19 1.24
C ASP A 73 12.27 -1.90 0.54
N PRO A 74 13.58 -1.63 0.42
CA PRO A 74 14.06 -0.37 -0.14
C PRO A 74 13.60 -0.09 -1.58
N ILE A 75 13.55 -1.12 -2.43
CA ILE A 75 13.14 -0.96 -3.83
C ILE A 75 11.63 -0.76 -3.89
N LEU A 76 10.87 -1.68 -3.30
CA LEU A 76 9.41 -1.61 -3.32
C LEU A 76 8.90 -0.34 -2.61
N GLY A 77 9.43 -0.05 -1.42
CA GLY A 77 9.08 1.13 -0.65
C GLY A 77 9.37 2.43 -1.38
N ARG A 78 10.48 2.51 -2.15
CA ARG A 78 10.76 3.70 -2.97
C ARG A 78 9.75 3.84 -4.11
N LEU A 79 9.38 2.75 -4.76
CA LEU A 79 8.40 2.78 -5.84
C LEU A 79 7.00 3.14 -5.33
N LEU A 80 6.59 2.60 -4.18
CA LEU A 80 5.33 2.95 -3.52
C LEU A 80 5.31 4.42 -3.11
N PHE A 81 6.38 4.92 -2.49
CA PHE A 81 6.51 6.33 -2.15
C PHE A 81 6.35 7.22 -3.38
N ASN A 82 7.09 6.94 -4.46
CA ASN A 82 7.00 7.72 -5.69
C ASN A 82 5.63 7.60 -6.39
N TYR A 83 4.87 6.52 -6.14
CA TYR A 83 3.52 6.38 -6.69
C TYR A 83 2.52 7.26 -5.93
N LEU A 84 2.70 7.38 -4.62
CA LEU A 84 1.86 8.20 -3.74
C LEU A 84 2.20 9.69 -3.83
N ASP A 85 3.46 10.04 -4.12
CA ASP A 85 3.96 11.39 -4.43
C ASP A 85 3.44 11.84 -5.80
N SER A 86 2.23 12.37 -5.81
CA SER A 86 1.39 12.55 -7.00
C SER A 86 1.84 13.69 -7.90
N ASP A 87 2.46 14.72 -7.32
CA ASP A 87 3.04 15.85 -8.03
C ASP A 87 4.56 15.72 -8.24
N ALA A 88 5.16 14.65 -7.70
CA ALA A 88 6.56 14.27 -7.83
C ALA A 88 7.54 15.31 -7.26
N ASP A 89 7.14 16.02 -6.21
CA ASP A 89 7.96 17.05 -5.57
C ASP A 89 8.88 16.51 -4.46
N GLY A 90 8.78 15.21 -4.16
CA GLY A 90 9.68 14.47 -3.29
C GLY A 90 9.20 14.30 -1.85
N HIS A 91 7.93 14.61 -1.57
CA HIS A 91 7.30 14.38 -0.27
C HIS A 91 5.84 13.99 -0.43
N LEU A 92 5.24 13.52 0.66
CA LEU A 92 3.80 13.30 0.75
C LEU A 92 3.21 14.38 1.62
N ASP A 93 2.27 15.16 1.08
CA ASP A 93 1.49 16.12 1.84
C ASP A 93 -0.03 16.01 1.58
N ASP A 94 -0.79 17.03 1.98
CA ASP A 94 -2.26 17.04 1.95
C ASP A 94 -2.81 16.89 0.53
N ASP A 95 -2.10 17.41 -0.48
CA ASP A 95 -2.51 17.29 -1.87
C ASP A 95 -2.39 15.82 -2.33
N ASP A 96 -1.30 15.13 -1.97
CA ASP A 96 -1.10 13.70 -2.27
C ASP A 96 -2.09 12.80 -1.53
N ILE A 97 -2.38 13.13 -0.26
CA ILE A 97 -3.37 12.42 0.54
C ILE A 97 -4.75 12.54 -0.11
N THR A 98 -5.10 13.72 -0.62
CA THR A 98 -6.36 13.98 -1.34
C THR A 98 -6.46 13.18 -2.62
N VAL A 99 -5.39 13.14 -3.42
CA VAL A 99 -5.35 12.32 -4.64
C VAL A 99 -5.49 10.85 -4.29
N THR A 100 -4.73 10.35 -3.31
CA THR A 100 -4.76 8.96 -2.86
C THR A 100 -6.14 8.57 -2.34
N PHE A 101 -6.77 9.42 -1.51
CA PHE A 101 -8.07 9.15 -0.93
C PHE A 101 -9.13 8.95 -2.02
N HIS A 102 -9.21 9.87 -2.99
CA HIS A 102 -10.16 9.76 -4.10
C HIS A 102 -9.86 8.58 -5.04
N GLN A 103 -8.60 8.17 -5.18
CA GLN A 103 -8.25 6.99 -5.97
C GLN A 103 -8.71 5.68 -5.29
N PHE A 104 -8.73 5.66 -3.96
CA PHE A 104 -9.07 4.48 -3.17
C PHE A 104 -10.58 4.41 -2.87
N ASP A 105 -11.25 5.53 -2.61
CA ASP A 105 -12.71 5.64 -2.44
C ASP A 105 -13.41 5.58 -3.81
N VAL A 106 -13.50 4.35 -4.35
CA VAL A 106 -13.97 4.06 -5.71
C VAL A 106 -15.49 4.22 -5.81
N ASP A 107 -16.21 3.87 -4.75
CA ASP A 107 -17.66 4.00 -4.72
C ASP A 107 -18.16 5.39 -4.28
N HIS A 108 -17.24 6.27 -3.87
CA HIS A 108 -17.49 7.63 -3.43
C HIS A 108 -18.40 7.69 -2.20
N SER A 109 -18.24 6.72 -1.30
CA SER A 109 -18.97 6.66 -0.04
C SER A 109 -18.47 7.68 0.99
N GLY A 110 -17.29 8.27 0.77
CA GLY A 110 -16.65 9.19 1.71
C GLY A 110 -15.76 8.50 2.73
N GLY A 111 -15.49 7.20 2.55
CA GLY A 111 -14.57 6.41 3.34
C GLY A 111 -13.98 5.28 2.50
N ILE A 112 -12.74 4.89 2.77
CA ILE A 112 -12.10 3.77 2.07
C ILE A 112 -12.42 2.50 2.84
N SER A 113 -13.20 1.60 2.25
CA SER A 113 -13.44 0.28 2.83
C SER A 113 -12.19 -0.60 2.81
N VAL A 114 -12.15 -1.65 3.64
CA VAL A 114 -11.09 -2.67 3.60
C VAL A 114 -10.91 -3.25 2.19
N TYR A 115 -12.02 -3.47 1.48
CA TYR A 115 -12.00 -4.07 0.14
C TYR A 115 -11.35 -3.13 -0.88
N GLU A 116 -11.72 -1.87 -0.85
CA GLU A 116 -11.13 -0.83 -1.68
C GLU A 116 -9.65 -0.65 -1.40
N PHE A 117 -9.28 -0.57 -0.12
CA PHE A 117 -7.88 -0.45 0.28
C PHE A 117 -7.03 -1.63 -0.22
N VAL A 118 -7.50 -2.86 -0.02
CA VAL A 118 -6.78 -4.06 -0.49
C VAL A 118 -6.65 -4.05 -2.01
N THR A 119 -7.75 -3.78 -2.72
CA THR A 119 -7.77 -3.79 -4.20
C THR A 119 -6.86 -2.71 -4.79
N ALA A 120 -6.92 -1.49 -4.26
CA ALA A 120 -6.07 -0.38 -4.69
C ALA A 120 -4.60 -0.66 -4.37
N PHE A 121 -4.29 -1.17 -3.18
CA PHE A 121 -2.93 -1.49 -2.78
C PHE A 121 -2.34 -2.63 -3.63
N GLU A 122 -3.08 -3.70 -3.90
CA GLU A 122 -2.66 -4.78 -4.79
C GLU A 122 -2.39 -4.27 -6.21
N SER A 123 -3.26 -3.39 -6.71
CA SER A 123 -3.11 -2.77 -8.04
C SER A 123 -1.84 -1.91 -8.11
N MET A 124 -1.59 -1.09 -7.08
CA MET A 124 -0.38 -0.29 -6.94
C MET A 124 0.87 -1.18 -6.91
N VAL A 125 0.89 -2.22 -6.06
CA VAL A 125 2.02 -3.16 -5.97
C VAL A 125 2.27 -3.86 -7.30
N ALA A 126 1.21 -4.32 -7.98
CA ALA A 126 1.32 -4.96 -9.29
C ALA A 126 1.86 -4.02 -10.37
N LEU A 127 1.46 -2.74 -10.35
CA LEU A 127 1.95 -1.73 -11.28
C LEU A 127 3.44 -1.46 -11.05
N VAL A 128 3.85 -1.23 -9.80
CA VAL A 128 5.25 -0.90 -9.50
C VAL A 128 6.18 -2.10 -9.62
N SER A 129 5.70 -3.32 -9.35
CA SER A 129 6.52 -4.53 -9.49
C SER A 129 6.91 -4.81 -10.95
N GLN A 130 6.12 -4.37 -11.92
CA GLN A 130 6.48 -4.43 -13.34
C GLN A 130 7.65 -3.51 -13.70
N ALA A 131 7.86 -2.45 -12.92
CA ALA A 131 8.97 -1.52 -13.10
C ALA A 131 10.29 -2.02 -12.48
N ILE A 132 10.26 -3.10 -11.69
CA ILE A 132 11.46 -3.73 -11.16
C ILE A 132 12.12 -4.54 -12.28
N PRO A 133 13.37 -4.24 -12.69
CA PRO A 133 14.06 -5.05 -13.68
C PRO A 133 14.20 -6.48 -13.15
N GLN A 134 13.60 -7.44 -13.85
CA GLN A 134 13.80 -8.86 -13.56
C GLN A 134 15.28 -9.15 -13.83
N VAL A 135 16.07 -9.29 -12.77
CA VAL A 135 17.45 -9.78 -12.88
C VAL A 135 17.39 -11.21 -13.44
N GLY A 136 17.78 -11.35 -14.71
CA GLY A 136 17.93 -12.64 -15.39
C GLY A 136 19.22 -13.36 -15.01
#